data_AF-A0A8W8IA20-F1
#
_entry.id   AF-A0A8W8IA20-F1
#
_cell.length_a   1.000
_cell.length_b   1.000
_cell.length_c   1.000
_cell.angle_alpha   90.00
_cell.angle_beta   90.00
_cell.angle_gamma   90.00
#
_symmetry.space_group_name_H-M   'P 1'
#
loop_
_entity.id
_entity.type
_entity.pdbx_description
1 polymer ?
#
loop_
_entity_poly.entity_id
_entity_poly.type
_entity_poly.pdbx_seq_one_letter_code
_entity_poly.pdbx_strand_id
1 'polypeptide(L)'
;MIDDEDHDVTSFPVVKETGGQLLETGINTFQKTLLLKKEVEVAKVDAELEKCRQRFRQKMEELQQRKLNVQKKRQMMNNKVAKFDKFIKDNDAKRRRAIQKYQIEVLLKEQKQTEYEQLCEQLAALKKRKSYLERKVNQYKRFEEYLLKVIDIMPEDYIQDDDKIKGLMMRHKTLSESNKDLVDNLVHMGDEIEHLKKKLDDMKTDHDKRKVSINSHLAKLQNQQDKRQDSNKQQEQQFASNQGDMRKRRTELGVILMAIDNITEKCLKRLDSSMEDMTLEDKLQKIGAYLQEREDVAQMAAPSSSSSPKGSTDPHKSKVKKKVMVTG
;
A
#
# COMPACT_ATOMS: atom_id res chain seq x y z
N MET A 1 -29.40 139.75 -24.65
CA MET A 1 -29.24 139.76 -26.11
C MET A 1 -30.54 139.18 -26.65
N ILE A 2 -31.54 140.04 -26.87
CA ILE A 2 -31.74 140.88 -28.09
C ILE A 2 -32.19 139.97 -29.23
N ASP A 3 -33.29 140.17 -29.96
CA ASP A 3 -34.45 141.09 -29.93
C ASP A 3 -35.39 140.53 -31.03
N ASP A 4 -36.71 140.71 -30.84
CA ASP A 4 -37.72 141.28 -31.77
C ASP A 4 -37.92 140.66 -33.20
N GLU A 5 -39.06 140.75 -33.90
CA GLU A 5 -40.22 141.67 -33.97
C GLU A 5 -41.28 140.93 -34.86
N ASP A 6 -42.55 140.76 -34.50
CA ASP A 6 -43.72 141.67 -34.56
C ASP A 6 -44.47 141.81 -35.92
N HIS A 7 -45.79 142.00 -35.77
CA HIS A 7 -46.87 141.98 -36.76
C HIS A 7 -46.89 143.14 -37.76
N ASP A 8 -47.52 142.95 -38.94
CA ASP A 8 -48.33 144.02 -39.56
C ASP A 8 -49.46 143.50 -40.47
N VAL A 9 -50.63 144.12 -40.36
CA VAL A 9 -51.89 143.83 -41.08
C VAL A 9 -52.33 145.12 -41.77
N THR A 10 -52.39 145.13 -43.10
CA THR A 10 -52.94 146.26 -43.87
C THR A 10 -54.16 145.88 -44.71
N SER A 11 -55.23 146.64 -44.50
CA SER A 11 -56.60 146.51 -45.01
C SER A 11 -56.81 147.22 -46.36
N PHE A 12 -57.49 146.51 -47.28
CA PHE A 12 -58.41 146.84 -48.42
C PHE A 12 -58.38 148.20 -49.17
N PRO A 13 -58.77 148.17 -50.47
CA PRO A 13 -60.00 148.90 -50.84
C PRO A 13 -60.92 148.19 -51.85
N VAL A 14 -62.23 148.44 -51.68
CA VAL A 14 -63.34 148.11 -52.58
C VAL A 14 -63.51 149.23 -53.61
N VAL A 15 -63.68 148.91 -54.90
CA VAL A 15 -64.16 149.84 -55.93
C VAL A 15 -65.33 149.20 -56.68
N LYS A 16 -66.43 149.96 -56.71
CA LYS A 16 -67.69 149.69 -57.40
C LYS A 16 -67.62 150.34 -58.78
N GLU A 17 -67.84 149.61 -59.87
CA GLU A 17 -68.33 150.14 -61.17
C GLU A 17 -68.69 149.01 -62.16
N THR A 18 -69.40 149.37 -63.23
CA THR A 18 -70.61 148.66 -63.70
C THR A 18 -70.45 147.94 -65.05
N GLY A 19 -70.83 146.66 -65.07
CA GLY A 19 -71.20 145.68 -66.13
C GLY A 19 -71.20 145.89 -67.66
N GLY A 20 -70.78 147.02 -68.27
CA GLY A 20 -71.10 147.31 -69.68
C GLY A 20 -69.96 147.44 -70.70
N GLN A 21 -68.69 147.61 -70.29
CA GLN A 21 -67.64 148.10 -71.20
C GLN A 21 -66.32 147.29 -71.22
N LEU A 22 -66.33 146.01 -70.85
CA LEU A 22 -65.17 145.10 -71.04
C LEU A 22 -65.52 143.79 -71.76
N LEU A 23 -66.58 143.82 -72.58
CA LEU A 23 -66.99 142.70 -73.45
C LEU A 23 -66.22 142.63 -74.79
N GLU A 24 -65.28 143.55 -75.07
CA GLU A 24 -64.50 143.57 -76.32
C GLU A 24 -63.03 143.12 -76.18
N THR A 25 -62.52 142.88 -74.96
CA THR A 25 -61.18 142.29 -74.71
C THR A 25 -61.24 140.79 -74.38
N GLY A 26 -62.35 140.12 -74.74
CA GLY A 26 -62.75 138.79 -74.26
C GLY A 26 -62.15 137.55 -74.96
N ILE A 27 -61.32 137.67 -76.00
CA ILE A 27 -60.88 136.49 -76.80
C ILE A 27 -59.44 136.04 -76.46
N ASN A 28 -58.51 136.97 -76.20
CA ASN A 28 -57.13 136.64 -75.79
C ASN A 28 -56.98 136.29 -74.30
N THR A 29 -57.98 136.64 -73.50
CA THR A 29 -58.01 136.37 -72.05
C THR A 29 -58.51 134.94 -71.77
N PHE A 30 -59.41 134.41 -72.62
CA PHE A 30 -60.03 133.08 -72.45
C PHE A 30 -59.08 131.91 -72.78
N GLN A 31 -58.26 132.05 -73.83
CA GLN A 31 -57.23 131.05 -74.18
C GLN A 31 -56.09 131.02 -73.15
N LYS A 32 -55.65 132.19 -72.66
CA LYS A 32 -54.71 132.29 -71.53
C LYS A 32 -55.26 131.60 -70.28
N THR A 33 -56.53 131.79 -69.93
CA THR A 33 -57.15 131.08 -68.79
C THR A 33 -57.34 129.58 -69.01
N LEU A 34 -57.55 129.11 -70.24
CA LEU A 34 -57.71 127.67 -70.53
C LEU A 34 -56.36 126.93 -70.51
N LEU A 35 -55.31 127.56 -71.05
CA LEU A 35 -53.94 127.07 -70.97
C LEU A 35 -53.49 127.04 -69.50
N LEU A 36 -53.79 128.10 -68.73
CA LEU A 36 -53.54 128.15 -67.29
C LEU A 36 -54.32 127.05 -66.54
N LYS A 37 -55.56 126.74 -66.95
CA LYS A 37 -56.35 125.65 -66.34
C LYS A 37 -55.77 124.27 -66.66
N LYS A 38 -55.24 124.06 -67.87
CA LYS A 38 -54.55 122.82 -68.26
C LYS A 38 -53.17 122.70 -67.61
N GLU A 39 -52.44 123.79 -67.45
CA GLU A 39 -51.20 123.85 -66.67
C GLU A 39 -51.48 123.56 -65.18
N VAL A 40 -52.58 124.06 -64.62
CA VAL A 40 -53.02 123.74 -63.26
C VAL A 40 -53.47 122.28 -63.14
N GLU A 41 -54.14 121.70 -64.14
CA GLU A 41 -54.49 120.27 -64.16
C GLU A 41 -53.25 119.38 -64.27
N VAL A 42 -52.30 119.70 -65.14
CA VAL A 42 -51.02 118.98 -65.27
C VAL A 42 -50.21 119.12 -63.98
N ALA A 43 -50.11 120.32 -63.40
CA ALA A 43 -49.45 120.54 -62.11
C ALA A 43 -50.14 119.79 -60.96
N LYS A 44 -51.46 119.63 -60.98
CA LYS A 44 -52.20 118.81 -60.01
C LYS A 44 -51.91 117.33 -60.18
N VAL A 45 -51.93 116.81 -61.40
CA VAL A 45 -51.61 115.41 -61.70
C VAL A 45 -50.14 115.11 -61.39
N ASP A 46 -49.23 116.02 -61.71
CA ASP A 46 -47.81 115.92 -61.35
C ASP A 46 -47.61 115.97 -59.84
N ALA A 47 -48.36 116.81 -59.11
CA ALA A 47 -48.34 116.82 -57.65
C ALA A 47 -48.91 115.52 -57.04
N GLU A 48 -49.95 114.93 -57.64
CA GLU A 48 -50.50 113.63 -57.22
C GLU A 48 -49.56 112.47 -57.53
N LEU A 49 -48.92 112.49 -58.70
CA LEU A 49 -47.91 111.53 -59.12
C LEU A 49 -46.67 111.60 -58.21
N GLU A 50 -46.23 112.82 -57.86
CA GLU A 50 -45.11 113.01 -56.95
C GLU A 50 -45.47 112.59 -55.52
N LYS A 51 -46.70 112.87 -55.04
CA LYS A 51 -47.20 112.30 -53.78
C LYS A 51 -47.25 110.77 -53.82
N CYS A 52 -47.66 110.17 -54.93
CA CYS A 52 -47.71 108.71 -55.09
C CYS A 52 -46.30 108.09 -55.11
N ARG A 53 -45.35 108.71 -55.82
CA ARG A 53 -43.93 108.35 -55.83
C ARG A 53 -43.30 108.49 -54.45
N GLN A 54 -43.61 109.56 -53.71
CA GLN A 54 -43.17 109.74 -52.33
C GLN A 54 -43.72 108.63 -51.41
N ARG A 55 -45.02 108.32 -51.50
CA ARG A 55 -45.63 107.20 -50.75
C ARG A 55 -45.02 105.85 -51.10
N PHE A 56 -44.72 105.60 -52.38
CA PHE A 56 -44.06 104.36 -52.80
C PHE A 56 -42.63 104.29 -52.28
N ARG A 57 -41.86 105.39 -52.36
CA ARG A 57 -40.50 105.47 -51.78
C ARG A 57 -40.52 105.22 -50.28
N GLN A 58 -41.44 105.84 -49.54
CA GLN A 58 -41.63 105.60 -48.10
C GLN A 58 -41.94 104.13 -47.80
N LYS A 59 -42.90 103.52 -48.52
CA LYS A 59 -43.22 102.08 -48.36
C LYS A 59 -42.04 101.17 -48.70
N MET A 60 -41.27 101.48 -49.74
CA MET A 60 -40.08 100.71 -50.12
C MET A 60 -38.98 100.83 -49.05
N GLU A 61 -38.80 102.03 -48.49
CA GLU A 61 -37.88 102.25 -47.39
C GLU A 61 -38.32 101.49 -46.12
N GLU A 62 -39.59 101.53 -45.75
CA GLU A 62 -40.15 100.75 -44.64
C GLU A 62 -39.98 99.23 -44.85
N LEU A 63 -40.24 98.73 -46.06
CA LEU A 63 -40.04 97.32 -46.40
C LEU A 63 -38.56 96.93 -46.35
N GLN A 64 -37.67 97.80 -46.82
CA GLN A 64 -36.22 97.59 -46.75
C GLN A 64 -35.74 97.58 -45.30
N GLN A 65 -36.20 98.52 -44.47
CA GLN A 65 -35.93 98.55 -43.03
C GLN A 65 -36.47 97.29 -42.34
N ARG A 66 -37.70 96.85 -42.68
CA ARG A 66 -38.30 95.60 -42.15
C ARG A 66 -37.50 94.37 -42.57
N LYS A 67 -37.05 94.29 -43.83
CA LYS A 67 -36.19 93.21 -44.34
C LYS A 67 -34.86 93.16 -43.58
N LEU A 68 -34.20 94.31 -43.40
CA LEU A 68 -32.97 94.41 -42.62
C LEU A 68 -33.19 94.00 -41.15
N ASN A 69 -34.29 94.41 -40.53
CA ASN A 69 -34.63 94.05 -39.16
C ASN A 69 -34.88 92.55 -39.01
N VAL A 70 -35.59 91.92 -39.95
CA VAL A 70 -35.80 90.46 -39.96
C VAL A 70 -34.48 89.71 -40.16
N GLN A 71 -33.62 90.19 -41.07
CA GLN A 71 -32.30 89.59 -41.30
C GLN A 71 -31.41 89.69 -40.05
N LYS A 72 -31.37 90.86 -39.39
CA LYS A 72 -30.69 91.04 -38.11
C LYS A 72 -31.22 90.09 -37.04
N LYS A 73 -32.55 89.98 -36.88
CA LYS A 73 -33.18 89.04 -35.93
C LYS A 73 -32.82 87.58 -36.24
N ARG A 74 -32.84 87.18 -37.51
CA ARG A 74 -32.43 85.83 -37.95
C ARG A 74 -30.95 85.56 -37.64
N GLN A 75 -30.06 86.52 -37.91
CA GLN A 75 -28.64 86.39 -37.58
C GLN A 75 -28.41 86.30 -36.07
N MET A 76 -29.10 87.11 -35.26
CA MET A 76 -29.04 87.02 -33.80
C MET A 76 -29.53 85.65 -33.31
N MET A 77 -30.62 85.12 -33.86
CA MET A 77 -31.13 83.80 -33.52
C MET A 77 -30.13 82.70 -33.88
N ASN A 78 -29.57 82.73 -35.09
CA ASN A 78 -28.54 81.77 -35.51
C ASN A 78 -27.30 81.84 -34.60
N ASN A 79 -26.86 83.04 -34.21
CA ASN A 79 -25.76 83.22 -33.27
C ASN A 79 -26.08 82.66 -31.87
N LYS A 80 -27.33 82.79 -31.40
CA LYS A 80 -27.78 82.18 -30.14
C LYS A 80 -27.79 80.66 -30.24
N VAL A 81 -28.32 80.09 -31.33
CA VAL A 81 -28.32 78.63 -31.57
C VAL A 81 -26.88 78.11 -31.58
N ALA A 82 -25.96 78.75 -32.32
CA ALA A 82 -24.56 78.34 -32.34
C ALA A 82 -23.88 78.40 -30.95
N LYS A 83 -24.21 79.41 -30.13
CA LYS A 83 -23.74 79.51 -28.74
C LYS A 83 -24.32 78.40 -27.86
N PHE A 84 -25.60 78.08 -28.00
CA PHE A 84 -26.24 76.99 -27.26
C PHE A 84 -25.70 75.62 -27.67
N ASP A 85 -25.52 75.38 -28.97
CA ASP A 85 -24.92 74.14 -29.48
C ASP A 85 -23.51 73.94 -28.93
N LYS A 86 -22.70 75.02 -28.91
CA LYS A 86 -21.36 74.97 -28.28
C LYS A 86 -21.45 74.67 -26.80
N PHE A 87 -22.35 75.33 -26.07
CA PHE A 87 -22.56 75.09 -24.64
C PHE A 87 -23.01 73.66 -24.34
N ILE A 88 -23.93 73.10 -25.12
CA ILE A 88 -24.39 71.71 -25.00
C ILE A 88 -23.23 70.75 -25.23
N LYS A 89 -22.46 70.93 -26.31
CA LYS A 89 -21.27 70.09 -26.60
C LYS A 89 -20.23 70.15 -25.48
N ASP A 90 -19.95 71.35 -24.96
CA ASP A 90 -19.01 71.55 -23.87
C ASP A 90 -19.51 70.92 -22.56
N ASN A 91 -20.82 71.02 -22.27
CA ASN A 91 -21.44 70.40 -21.11
C ASN A 91 -21.42 68.86 -21.22
N ASP A 92 -21.80 68.31 -22.37
CA ASP A 92 -21.74 66.88 -22.63
C ASP A 92 -20.31 66.34 -22.57
N ALA A 93 -19.31 67.11 -23.02
CA ALA A 93 -17.91 66.76 -22.87
C ALA A 93 -17.45 66.80 -21.40
N LYS A 94 -17.96 67.74 -20.58
CA LYS A 94 -17.70 67.76 -19.13
C LYS A 94 -18.37 66.59 -18.43
N ARG A 95 -19.63 66.29 -18.75
CA ARG A 95 -20.39 65.15 -18.22
C ARG A 95 -19.70 63.83 -18.55
N ARG A 96 -19.29 63.63 -19.82
CA ARG A 96 -18.56 62.42 -20.24
C ARG A 96 -17.24 62.26 -19.49
N ARG A 97 -16.45 63.34 -19.35
CA ARG A 97 -15.20 63.31 -18.57
C ARG A 97 -15.44 62.98 -17.10
N ALA A 98 -16.47 63.55 -16.49
CA ALA A 98 -16.81 63.26 -15.10
C ALA A 98 -17.23 61.79 -14.90
N ILE A 99 -18.05 61.25 -15.81
CA ILE A 99 -18.47 59.84 -15.79
C ILE A 99 -17.26 58.91 -15.96
N GLN A 100 -16.39 59.19 -16.94
CA GLN A 100 -15.18 58.39 -17.17
C GLN A 100 -14.25 58.42 -15.94
N LYS A 101 -14.05 59.59 -15.34
CA LYS A 101 -13.23 59.73 -14.13
C LYS A 101 -13.82 58.92 -12.98
N TYR A 102 -15.13 59.01 -12.77
CA TYR A 102 -15.83 58.22 -11.76
C TYR A 102 -15.68 56.71 -12.00
N GLN A 103 -15.85 56.24 -13.23
CA GLN A 103 -15.68 54.83 -13.58
C GLN A 103 -14.26 54.33 -13.30
N ILE A 104 -13.25 55.12 -13.64
CA ILE A 104 -11.84 54.79 -13.35
C ILE A 104 -11.59 54.75 -11.83
N GLU A 105 -12.12 55.72 -11.08
CA GLU A 105 -11.98 55.77 -9.62
C GLU A 105 -12.66 54.56 -8.94
N VAL A 106 -13.82 54.12 -9.43
CA VAL A 106 -14.50 52.92 -8.94
C VAL A 106 -13.67 51.67 -9.20
N LEU A 107 -13.19 51.47 -10.43
CA LEU A 107 -12.35 50.30 -10.76
C LEU A 107 -11.05 50.29 -9.94
N LEU A 108 -10.40 51.44 -9.78
CA LEU A 108 -9.19 51.56 -8.97
C LEU A 108 -9.48 51.24 -7.49
N LYS A 109 -10.63 51.70 -6.96
CA LYS A 109 -11.05 51.37 -5.60
C LYS A 109 -11.26 49.87 -5.43
N GLU A 110 -11.94 49.21 -6.36
CA GLU A 110 -12.16 47.76 -6.33
C GLU A 110 -10.84 46.98 -6.40
N GLN A 111 -9.91 47.39 -7.28
CA GLN A 111 -8.59 46.80 -7.35
C GLN A 111 -7.82 46.97 -6.01
N LYS A 112 -7.83 48.16 -5.43
CA LYS A 112 -7.14 48.42 -4.16
C LYS A 112 -7.78 47.67 -2.99
N GLN A 113 -9.10 47.49 -3.03
CA GLN A 113 -9.82 46.72 -2.02
C GLN A 113 -9.44 45.24 -2.07
N THR A 114 -9.37 44.65 -3.26
CA THR A 114 -8.95 43.24 -3.41
C THR A 114 -7.49 43.03 -3.02
N GLU A 115 -6.58 43.95 -3.40
CA GLU A 115 -5.19 43.93 -2.94
C GLU A 115 -5.09 44.02 -1.40
N TYR A 116 -5.90 44.88 -0.77
CA TYR A 116 -5.95 45.02 0.69
C TYR A 116 -6.43 43.74 1.37
N GLU A 117 -7.49 43.10 0.86
CA GLU A 117 -8.02 41.85 1.39
C GLU A 117 -6.99 40.72 1.29
N GLN A 118 -6.32 40.57 0.14
CA GLN A 118 -5.23 39.60 -0.04
C GLN A 118 -4.08 39.82 0.94
N LEU A 119 -3.66 41.08 1.14
CA LEU A 119 -2.62 41.42 2.11
C LEU A 119 -3.06 41.11 3.54
N CYS A 120 -4.32 41.34 3.89
CA CYS A 120 -4.87 41.00 5.21
C CYS A 120 -4.84 39.48 5.44
N GLU A 121 -5.21 38.68 4.45
CA GLU A 121 -5.16 37.22 4.52
C GLU A 121 -3.73 36.70 4.70
N GLN A 122 -2.78 37.22 3.90
CA GLN A 122 -1.37 36.86 4.03
C GLN A 122 -0.81 37.21 5.41
N LEU A 123 -1.16 38.39 5.92
CA LEU A 123 -0.74 38.84 7.25
C LEU A 123 -1.33 37.93 8.35
N ALA A 124 -2.60 37.54 8.24
CA ALA A 124 -3.22 36.61 9.16
C ALA A 124 -2.54 35.23 9.15
N ALA A 125 -2.23 34.71 7.95
CA ALA A 125 -1.51 33.45 7.79
C ALA A 125 -0.10 33.50 8.40
N LEU A 126 0.64 34.60 8.16
CA LEU A 126 1.97 34.80 8.74
C LEU A 126 1.92 34.93 10.26
N LYS A 127 0.93 35.64 10.82
CA LYS A 127 0.73 35.71 12.29
C LYS A 127 0.47 34.33 12.89
N LYS A 128 -0.38 33.52 12.24
CA LYS A 128 -0.65 32.15 12.67
C LYS A 128 0.61 31.28 12.63
N ARG A 129 1.40 31.38 11.56
CA ARG A 129 2.69 30.68 11.43
C ARG A 129 3.68 31.12 12.50
N LYS A 130 3.80 32.43 12.76
CA LYS A 130 4.65 32.97 13.83
C LYS A 130 4.26 32.40 15.19
N SER A 131 2.98 32.46 15.57
CA SER A 131 2.51 31.90 16.84
C SER A 131 2.73 30.39 16.95
N TYR A 132 2.59 29.65 15.85
CA TYR A 132 2.92 28.22 15.81
C TYR A 132 4.42 27.97 16.07
N LEU A 133 5.30 28.72 15.40
CA LEU A 133 6.74 28.60 15.57
C LEU A 133 7.18 29.02 16.98
N GLU A 134 6.63 30.10 17.54
CA GLU A 134 6.90 30.53 18.92
C GLU A 134 6.54 29.45 19.93
N ARG A 135 5.38 28.80 19.78
CA ARG A 135 5.00 27.66 20.63
C ARG A 135 5.97 26.49 20.49
N LYS A 136 6.44 26.20 19.27
CA LYS A 136 7.42 25.14 19.03
C LYS A 136 8.78 25.47 19.65
N VAL A 137 9.28 26.70 19.48
CA VAL A 137 10.53 27.15 20.11
C VAL A 137 10.41 27.04 21.63
N ASN A 138 9.32 27.53 22.23
CA ASN A 138 9.10 27.42 23.67
C ASN A 138 9.01 25.97 24.15
N GLN A 139 8.38 25.08 23.36
CA GLN A 139 8.34 23.65 23.64
C GLN A 139 9.75 23.04 23.64
N TYR A 140 10.59 23.41 22.68
CA TYR A 140 11.93 22.85 22.54
C TYR A 140 12.99 23.49 23.44
N LYS A 141 12.72 24.69 23.96
CA LYS A 141 13.62 25.43 24.87
C LYS A 141 14.05 24.62 26.09
N ARG A 142 13.14 23.81 26.66
CA ARG A 142 13.49 22.91 27.78
C ARG A 142 14.57 21.90 27.40
N PHE A 143 14.56 21.39 26.18
CA PHE A 143 15.59 20.45 25.72
C PHE A 143 16.91 21.15 25.43
N GLU A 144 16.87 22.35 24.85
CA GLU A 144 18.06 23.20 24.68
C GLU A 144 18.72 23.50 26.02
N GLU A 145 17.96 23.98 27.01
CA GLU A 145 18.46 24.25 28.36
C GLU A 145 19.06 23.00 29.02
N TYR A 146 18.46 21.83 28.79
CA TYR A 146 19.00 20.56 29.26
C TYR A 146 20.32 20.21 28.56
N LEU A 147 20.40 20.34 27.23
CA LEU A 147 21.61 20.01 26.47
C LEU A 147 22.77 20.95 26.82
N LEU A 148 22.49 22.23 27.05
CA LEU A 148 23.48 23.19 27.56
C LEU A 148 24.02 22.77 28.92
N LYS A 149 23.15 22.39 29.87
CA LYS A 149 23.59 21.86 31.17
C LYS A 149 24.44 20.59 31.05
N VAL A 150 24.12 19.72 30.09
CA VAL A 150 24.92 18.52 29.81
C VAL A 150 26.30 18.91 29.28
N ILE A 151 26.38 19.91 28.41
CA ILE A 151 27.66 20.45 27.90
C ILE A 151 28.48 21.07 29.03
N ASP A 152 27.86 21.76 29.98
CA ASP A 152 28.57 22.38 31.12
C ASP A 152 29.24 21.34 32.04
N ILE A 153 28.67 20.14 32.16
CA ILE A 153 29.20 19.05 33.00
C ILE A 153 30.22 18.19 32.22
N MET A 154 30.18 18.26 30.90
CA MET A 154 30.97 17.42 30.01
C MET A 154 32.43 17.87 29.98
N PRO A 155 33.40 16.94 29.94
CA PRO A 155 34.81 17.29 29.70
C PRO A 155 34.98 18.08 28.40
N GLU A 156 35.83 19.11 28.41
CA GLU A 156 35.99 20.04 27.28
C GLU A 156 36.39 19.35 25.97
N ASP A 157 37.19 18.28 26.05
CA ASP A 157 37.70 17.53 24.88
C ASP A 157 36.77 16.41 24.38
N TYR A 158 35.59 16.25 24.96
CA TYR A 158 34.70 15.14 24.62
C TYR A 158 34.10 15.25 23.21
N ILE A 159 33.86 16.49 22.75
CA ILE A 159 33.35 16.82 21.41
C ILE A 159 34.24 17.92 20.86
N GLN A 160 34.85 17.67 19.70
CA GLN A 160 35.79 18.59 19.03
C GLN A 160 35.08 19.57 18.08
N ASP A 161 33.78 19.43 17.88
CA ASP A 161 32.99 20.31 16.99
C ASP A 161 32.76 21.68 17.65
N ASP A 162 32.79 22.74 16.82
CA ASP A 162 32.47 24.12 17.25
C ASP A 162 31.05 24.22 17.85
N ASP A 163 30.09 23.47 17.27
CA ASP A 163 28.73 23.33 17.81
C ASP A 163 28.64 22.06 18.67
N LYS A 164 28.95 22.23 19.96
CA LYS A 164 28.92 21.16 20.96
C LYS A 164 27.54 20.48 21.08
N ILE A 165 26.45 21.21 20.87
CA ILE A 165 25.08 20.63 20.93
C ILE A 165 24.89 19.68 19.76
N LYS A 166 25.20 20.13 18.55
CA LYS A 166 25.08 19.31 17.35
C LYS A 166 26.00 18.09 17.40
N GLY A 167 27.25 18.27 17.84
CA GLY A 167 28.19 17.16 18.02
C GLY A 167 27.67 16.11 19.02
N LEU A 168 27.06 16.56 20.13
CA LEU A 168 26.46 15.67 21.12
C LEU A 168 25.28 14.90 20.53
N MET A 169 24.40 15.57 19.78
CA MET A 169 23.27 14.92 19.12
C MET A 169 23.72 13.87 18.10
N MET A 170 24.74 14.19 17.29
CA MET A 170 25.30 13.26 16.31
C MET A 170 25.91 12.04 16.98
N ARG A 171 26.70 12.25 18.05
CA ARG A 171 27.30 11.17 18.81
C ARG A 171 26.25 10.28 19.48
N HIS A 172 25.23 10.87 20.10
CA HIS A 172 24.10 10.12 20.64
C HIS A 172 23.41 9.29 19.56
N LYS A 173 23.18 9.87 18.37
CA LYS A 173 22.57 9.16 17.25
C LYS A 173 23.41 7.93 16.86
N THR A 174 24.71 8.10 16.63
CA THR A 174 25.60 6.98 16.28
C THR A 174 25.65 5.91 17.37
N LEU A 175 25.71 6.30 18.65
CA LEU A 175 25.69 5.35 19.76
C LEU A 175 24.36 4.62 19.87
N SER A 176 23.25 5.32 19.67
CA SER A 176 21.90 4.71 19.70
C SER A 176 21.70 3.74 18.55
N GLU A 177 22.19 4.06 17.35
CA GLU A 177 22.16 3.18 16.18
C GLU A 177 23.04 1.95 16.43
N SER A 178 24.29 2.14 16.85
CA SER A 178 25.20 1.03 17.17
C SER A 178 24.68 0.14 18.30
N ASN A 179 24.07 0.72 19.34
CA ASN A 179 23.47 -0.06 20.43
C ASN A 179 22.26 -0.86 19.93
N LYS A 180 21.44 -0.29 19.05
CA LYS A 180 20.33 -1.01 18.44
C LYS A 180 20.83 -2.21 17.64
N ASP A 181 21.83 -2.01 16.78
CA ASP A 181 22.43 -3.09 15.99
C ASP A 181 23.03 -4.18 16.89
N LEU A 182 23.67 -3.80 18.00
CA LEU A 182 24.21 -4.76 18.97
C LEU A 182 23.12 -5.57 19.66
N VAL A 183 22.00 -4.93 20.05
CA VAL A 183 20.85 -5.62 20.65
C VAL A 183 20.21 -6.57 19.64
N ASP A 184 20.01 -6.13 18.40
CA ASP A 184 19.44 -6.96 17.33
C ASP A 184 20.33 -8.19 17.06
N ASN A 185 21.66 -7.99 17.03
CA ASN A 185 22.62 -9.10 16.90
C ASN A 185 22.58 -10.04 18.11
N LEU A 186 22.44 -9.54 19.33
CA LEU A 186 22.33 -10.37 20.52
C LEU A 186 21.08 -11.25 20.47
N VAL A 187 19.93 -10.68 20.06
CA VAL A 187 18.69 -11.43 19.86
C VAL A 187 18.90 -12.53 18.83
N HIS A 188 19.48 -12.20 17.67
CA HIS A 188 19.76 -13.18 16.62
C HIS A 188 20.67 -14.33 17.11
N MET A 189 21.75 -14.01 17.84
CA MET A 189 22.64 -15.02 18.41
C MET A 189 21.92 -15.87 19.47
N GLY A 190 21.00 -15.27 20.23
CA GLY A 190 20.11 -15.98 21.16
C GLY A 190 19.25 -17.02 20.44
N ASP A 191 18.60 -16.62 19.35
CA ASP A 191 17.78 -17.51 18.52
C ASP A 191 18.61 -18.64 17.89
N GLU A 192 19.82 -18.34 17.41
CA GLU A 192 20.75 -19.36 16.90
C GLU A 192 21.16 -20.37 17.97
N ILE A 193 21.46 -19.91 19.20
CA ILE A 193 21.77 -20.79 20.33
C ILE A 193 20.58 -21.68 20.65
N GLU A 194 19.36 -21.14 20.68
CA GLU A 194 18.15 -21.92 20.94
C GLU A 194 17.93 -22.98 19.84
N HIS A 195 18.11 -22.60 18.58
CA HIS A 195 18.03 -23.54 17.45
C HIS A 195 19.08 -24.65 17.54
N LEU A 196 20.33 -24.31 17.87
CA LEU A 196 21.41 -25.30 18.05
C LEU A 196 21.15 -26.21 19.25
N LYS A 197 20.63 -25.68 20.36
CA LYS A 197 20.24 -26.48 21.53
C LYS A 197 19.14 -27.48 21.17
N LYS A 198 18.11 -27.04 20.43
CA LYS A 198 17.05 -27.91 19.95
C LYS A 198 17.60 -29.02 19.06
N LYS A 199 18.46 -28.68 18.08
CA LYS A 199 19.11 -29.66 17.20
C LYS A 199 19.96 -30.67 17.99
N LEU A 200 20.68 -30.22 19.03
CA LEU A 200 21.44 -31.10 19.90
C LEU A 200 20.54 -32.06 20.68
N ASP A 201 19.40 -31.57 21.18
CA ASP A 201 18.42 -32.38 21.90
C ASP A 201 17.78 -33.43 20.98
N ASP A 202 17.39 -33.04 19.76
CA ASP A 202 16.89 -33.95 18.73
C ASP A 202 17.92 -35.06 18.45
N MET A 203 19.20 -34.72 18.28
CA MET A 203 20.26 -35.72 18.09
C MET A 203 20.45 -36.64 19.30
N LYS A 204 20.34 -36.12 20.53
CA LYS A 204 20.42 -36.93 21.75
C LYS A 204 19.27 -37.91 21.85
N THR A 205 18.03 -37.44 21.65
CA THR A 205 16.84 -38.29 21.70
C THR A 205 16.90 -39.37 20.63
N ASP A 206 17.36 -39.06 19.41
CA ASP A 206 17.53 -40.05 18.35
C ASP A 206 18.61 -41.08 18.67
N HIS A 207 19.73 -40.65 19.27
CA HIS A 207 20.76 -41.56 19.72
C HIS A 207 20.26 -42.49 20.85
N ASP A 208 19.47 -41.98 21.80
CA ASP A 208 18.88 -42.79 22.86
C ASP A 208 17.85 -43.78 22.31
N LYS A 209 17.02 -43.38 21.32
CA LYS A 209 16.16 -44.32 20.57
C LYS A 209 16.97 -45.43 19.91
N ARG A 210 18.12 -45.10 19.28
CA ARG A 210 19.01 -46.10 18.67
C ARG A 210 19.60 -47.05 19.72
N LYS A 211 20.04 -46.54 20.87
CA LYS A 211 20.52 -47.38 21.98
C LYS A 211 19.45 -48.36 22.45
N VAL A 212 18.22 -47.89 22.68
CA VAL A 212 17.09 -48.76 23.08
C VAL A 212 16.81 -49.80 22.00
N SER A 213 16.82 -49.41 20.72
CA SER A 213 16.66 -50.33 19.60
C SER A 213 17.76 -51.41 19.58
N ILE A 214 19.04 -51.02 19.69
CA ILE A 214 20.17 -51.96 19.73
C ILE A 214 20.06 -52.90 20.94
N ASN A 215 19.73 -52.37 22.13
CA ASN A 215 19.53 -53.18 23.33
C ASN A 215 18.38 -54.19 23.16
N SER A 216 17.30 -53.80 22.49
CA SER A 216 16.20 -54.72 22.14
C SER A 216 16.67 -55.82 21.20
N HIS A 217 17.49 -55.51 20.20
CA HIS A 217 18.08 -56.51 19.31
C HIS A 217 19.05 -57.43 20.04
N LEU A 218 19.89 -56.88 20.94
CA LEU A 218 20.80 -57.66 21.76
C LEU A 218 20.05 -58.65 22.66
N ALA A 219 18.97 -58.20 23.33
CA ALA A 219 18.12 -59.06 24.14
C ALA A 219 17.47 -60.18 23.31
N LYS A 220 17.07 -59.90 22.06
CA LYS A 220 16.57 -60.94 21.14
C LYS A 220 17.66 -61.96 20.80
N LEU A 221 18.87 -61.52 20.50
CA LEU A 221 19.99 -62.41 20.19
C LEU A 221 20.42 -63.26 21.39
N GLN A 222 20.46 -62.67 22.60
CA GLN A 222 20.73 -63.40 23.84
C GLN A 222 19.68 -64.49 24.08
N ASN A 223 18.39 -64.15 23.97
CA ASN A 223 17.31 -65.14 24.07
C ASN A 223 17.44 -66.28 23.03
N GLN A 224 17.91 -65.98 21.81
CA GLN A 224 18.16 -67.02 20.80
C GLN A 224 19.36 -67.89 21.17
N GLN A 225 20.43 -67.28 21.68
CA GLN A 225 21.62 -67.99 22.15
C GLN A 225 21.28 -68.91 23.31
N ASP A 226 20.55 -68.44 24.33
CA ASP A 226 20.14 -69.23 25.49
C ASP A 226 19.31 -70.44 25.06
N LYS A 227 18.31 -70.23 24.16
CA LYS A 227 17.53 -71.33 23.57
C LYS A 227 18.39 -72.36 22.84
N ARG A 228 19.38 -71.91 22.08
CA ARG A 228 20.32 -72.79 21.37
C ARG A 228 21.22 -73.54 22.35
N GLN A 229 21.71 -72.87 23.38
CA GLN A 229 22.55 -73.46 24.41
C GLN A 229 21.80 -74.52 25.22
N ASP A 230 20.55 -74.25 25.60
CA ASP A 230 19.70 -75.22 26.30
C ASP A 230 19.40 -76.44 25.41
N SER A 231 19.07 -76.21 24.13
CA SER A 231 18.90 -77.31 23.18
C SER A 231 20.17 -78.14 23.02
N ASN A 232 21.35 -77.51 22.97
CA ASN A 232 22.62 -78.22 22.84
C ASN A 232 22.93 -79.04 24.10
N LYS A 233 22.74 -78.48 25.29
CA LYS A 233 22.87 -79.20 26.57
C LYS A 233 21.94 -80.42 26.63
N GLN A 234 20.70 -80.29 26.19
CA GLN A 234 19.76 -81.41 26.12
C GLN A 234 20.25 -82.51 25.17
N GLN A 235 20.79 -82.15 24.00
CA GLN A 235 21.36 -83.11 23.06
C GLN A 235 22.62 -83.79 23.60
N GLU A 236 23.53 -83.05 24.25
CA GLU A 236 24.72 -83.60 24.90
C GLU A 236 24.35 -84.58 26.02
N GLN A 237 23.34 -84.24 26.84
CA GLN A 237 22.84 -85.13 27.89
C GLN A 237 22.25 -86.42 27.31
N GLN A 238 21.45 -86.30 26.24
CA GLN A 238 20.91 -87.46 25.53
C GLN A 238 22.03 -88.33 24.93
N PHE A 239 23.04 -87.71 24.32
CA PHE A 239 24.19 -88.41 23.77
C PHE A 239 24.99 -89.15 24.85
N ALA A 240 25.29 -88.50 25.98
CA ALA A 240 25.99 -89.11 27.10
C ALA A 240 25.23 -90.30 27.71
N SER A 241 23.90 -90.17 27.86
CA SER A 241 23.03 -91.28 28.31
C SER A 241 23.10 -92.45 27.33
N ASN A 242 22.91 -92.18 26.03
CA ASN A 242 22.96 -93.19 24.98
C ASN A 242 24.35 -93.86 24.91
N GLN A 243 25.43 -93.10 25.06
CA GLN A 243 26.80 -93.63 25.09
C GLN A 243 27.01 -94.55 26.31
N GLY A 244 26.49 -94.17 27.48
CA GLY A 244 26.49 -95.00 28.68
C GLY A 244 25.77 -96.33 28.45
N ASP A 245 24.60 -96.29 27.81
CA ASP A 245 23.82 -97.48 27.46
C ASP A 245 24.54 -98.36 26.42
N MET A 246 25.13 -97.75 25.39
CA MET A 246 25.94 -98.47 24.40
C MET A 246 27.18 -99.11 25.02
N ARG A 247 27.84 -98.44 25.97
CA ARG A 247 28.98 -99.00 26.70
C ARG A 247 28.56 -100.21 27.54
N LYS A 248 27.44 -100.15 28.25
CA LYS A 248 26.89 -101.30 29.00
C LYS A 248 26.63 -102.49 28.08
N ARG A 249 25.91 -102.27 26.97
CA ARG A 249 25.64 -103.32 25.96
C ARG A 249 26.93 -103.91 25.39
N ARG A 250 27.95 -103.07 25.11
CA ARG A 250 29.26 -103.53 24.62
C ARG A 250 30.00 -104.37 25.66
N THR A 251 29.94 -104.00 26.95
CA THR A 251 30.54 -104.79 28.03
C THR A 251 29.80 -106.11 28.24
N GLU A 252 28.47 -106.11 28.25
CA GLU A 252 27.65 -107.33 28.32
C GLU A 252 28.01 -108.29 27.18
N LEU A 253 28.07 -107.78 25.94
CA LEU A 253 28.50 -108.56 24.79
C LEU A 253 29.92 -109.11 24.97
N GLY A 254 30.86 -108.31 25.47
CA GLY A 254 32.23 -108.75 25.76
C GLY A 254 32.28 -109.88 26.80
N VAL A 255 31.49 -109.79 27.87
CA VAL A 255 31.38 -110.85 28.90
C VAL A 255 30.79 -112.13 28.31
N ILE A 256 29.76 -112.02 27.47
CA ILE A 256 29.17 -113.17 26.76
C ILE A 256 30.22 -113.83 25.87
N LEU A 257 30.97 -113.04 25.09
CA LEU A 257 32.06 -113.55 24.23
C LEU A 257 33.15 -114.25 25.05
N MET A 258 33.59 -113.65 26.17
CA MET A 258 34.55 -114.30 27.06
C MET A 258 34.01 -115.60 27.67
N ALA A 259 32.72 -115.64 28.03
CA ALA A 259 32.10 -116.86 28.53
C ALA A 259 32.05 -117.95 27.46
N ILE A 260 31.74 -117.59 26.21
CA ILE A 260 31.82 -118.50 25.06
C ILE A 260 33.25 -119.00 24.92
N ASP A 261 34.24 -118.10 24.92
CA ASP A 261 35.65 -118.47 24.78
C ASP A 261 36.10 -119.44 25.87
N ASN A 262 35.76 -119.15 27.13
CA ASN A 262 36.06 -120.01 28.29
C ASN A 262 35.39 -121.39 28.19
N ILE A 263 34.17 -121.49 27.65
CA ILE A 263 33.49 -122.78 27.48
C ILE A 263 34.11 -123.53 26.30
N THR A 264 34.36 -122.87 25.18
CA THR A 264 35.03 -123.47 24.02
C THR A 264 36.39 -124.03 24.41
N GLU A 265 37.20 -123.30 25.19
CA GLU A 265 38.50 -123.77 25.69
C GLU A 265 38.37 -125.11 26.45
N LYS A 266 37.32 -125.26 27.29
CA LYS A 266 37.04 -126.51 28.00
C LYS A 266 36.56 -127.65 27.09
N CYS A 267 35.95 -127.30 25.96
CA CYS A 267 35.47 -128.25 24.96
C CYS A 267 36.57 -128.69 23.97
N LEU A 268 37.74 -128.01 23.96
CA LEU A 268 38.87 -128.41 23.13
C LEU A 268 39.46 -129.74 23.60
N LYS A 269 39.66 -130.66 22.67
CA LYS A 269 40.37 -131.93 22.90
C LYS A 269 41.87 -131.71 22.66
N ARG A 270 42.73 -132.58 23.20
CA ARG A 270 44.21 -132.48 23.07
C ARG A 270 44.74 -132.40 21.63
N LEU A 271 43.92 -132.68 20.62
CA LEU A 271 44.28 -132.67 19.21
C LEU A 271 43.66 -131.50 18.41
N ASP A 272 42.89 -130.63 19.06
CA ASP A 272 42.26 -129.48 18.39
C ASP A 272 43.25 -128.31 18.22
N SER A 273 43.04 -127.53 17.15
CA SER A 273 43.83 -126.32 16.82
C SER A 273 43.69 -125.22 17.87
N SER A 274 44.70 -124.33 17.94
CA SER A 274 44.73 -123.20 18.87
C SER A 274 43.47 -122.33 18.77
N MET A 275 43.02 -121.84 19.93
CA MET A 275 41.75 -121.14 20.10
C MET A 275 41.75 -119.72 19.51
N GLU A 276 42.93 -119.16 19.21
CA GLU A 276 43.13 -117.77 18.77
C GLU A 276 42.62 -117.48 17.34
N ASP A 277 42.48 -118.49 16.47
CA ASP A 277 42.08 -118.31 15.06
C ASP A 277 40.61 -118.69 14.75
N MET A 278 39.82 -119.09 15.76
CA MET A 278 38.44 -119.55 15.55
C MET A 278 37.43 -118.39 15.48
N THR A 279 36.49 -118.43 14.53
CA THR A 279 35.38 -117.47 14.49
C THR A 279 34.34 -117.79 15.58
N LEU A 280 33.50 -116.82 15.95
CA LEU A 280 32.46 -117.03 16.98
C LEU A 280 31.52 -118.19 16.64
N GLU A 281 31.20 -118.36 15.36
CA GLU A 281 30.33 -119.42 14.87
C GLU A 281 30.99 -120.79 15.05
N ASP A 282 32.29 -120.89 14.74
CA ASP A 282 33.08 -122.11 14.97
C ASP A 282 33.16 -122.47 16.46
N LYS A 283 33.35 -121.46 17.32
CA LYS A 283 33.42 -121.63 18.79
C LYS A 283 32.10 -122.21 19.35
N LEU A 284 30.97 -121.65 18.92
CA LEU A 284 29.64 -122.14 19.32
C LEU A 284 29.34 -123.53 18.76
N GLN A 285 29.72 -123.81 17.51
CA GLN A 285 29.53 -125.13 16.91
C GLN A 285 30.35 -126.20 17.64
N LYS A 286 31.57 -125.86 18.08
CA LYS A 286 32.42 -126.77 18.86
C LYS A 286 31.83 -127.07 20.25
N ILE A 287 31.32 -126.06 20.94
CA ILE A 287 30.58 -126.25 22.20
C ILE A 287 29.37 -127.16 21.96
N GLY A 288 28.59 -126.90 20.90
CA GLY A 288 27.44 -127.72 20.53
C GLY A 288 27.80 -129.18 20.26
N ALA A 289 28.86 -129.43 19.48
CA ALA A 289 29.34 -130.78 19.20
C ALA A 289 29.83 -131.50 20.48
N TYR A 290 30.52 -130.80 21.38
CA TYR A 290 30.95 -131.36 22.67
C TYR A 290 29.77 -131.67 23.59
N LEU A 291 28.76 -130.80 23.65
CA LEU A 291 27.53 -131.06 24.41
C LEU A 291 26.78 -132.26 23.86
N GLN A 292 26.64 -132.36 22.54
CA GLN A 292 26.02 -133.52 21.89
C GLN A 292 26.77 -134.81 22.22
N GLU A 293 28.10 -134.80 22.14
CA GLU A 293 28.93 -135.94 22.52
C GLU A 293 28.78 -136.30 24.01
N ARG A 294 28.75 -135.32 24.93
CA ARG A 294 28.52 -135.62 26.35
C ARG A 294 27.10 -136.09 26.63
N GLU A 295 26.11 -135.62 25.87
CA GLU A 295 24.72 -136.09 25.97
C GLU A 295 24.60 -137.52 25.44
N ASP A 296 25.23 -137.83 24.30
CA ASP A 296 25.32 -139.19 23.77
C ASP A 296 26.06 -140.10 24.77
N VAL A 297 27.14 -139.63 25.39
CA VAL A 297 27.86 -140.37 26.45
C VAL A 297 27.03 -140.51 27.73
N ALA A 298 26.26 -139.50 28.14
CA ALA A 298 25.37 -139.57 29.30
C ALA A 298 24.18 -140.50 29.05
N GLN A 299 23.64 -140.53 27.83
CA GLN A 299 22.61 -141.49 27.41
C GLN A 299 23.17 -142.92 27.31
N MET A 300 24.44 -143.10 26.94
CA MET A 300 25.12 -144.40 26.98
C MET A 300 25.57 -144.82 28.39
N ALA A 301 25.84 -143.87 29.30
CA ALA A 301 26.26 -144.11 30.69
C ALA A 301 25.09 -144.12 31.69
N ALA A 302 23.86 -143.89 31.23
CA ALA A 302 22.67 -144.07 32.05
C ALA A 302 22.26 -145.55 32.07
N PRO A 303 22.31 -146.24 33.23
CA PRO A 303 21.68 -147.54 33.39
C PRO A 303 20.16 -147.38 33.36
N SER A 304 19.47 -148.39 32.81
CA SER A 304 18.02 -148.54 32.86
C SER A 304 17.52 -148.44 34.31
N SER A 305 17.01 -147.27 34.68
CA SER A 305 16.00 -147.14 35.72
C SER A 305 15.04 -146.01 35.37
N SER A 306 13.78 -146.34 35.63
CA SER A 306 12.55 -145.63 35.41
C SER A 306 12.48 -144.22 36.00
N SER A 307 11.51 -143.47 35.47
CA SER A 307 10.63 -142.49 36.12
C SER A 307 10.94 -140.99 35.92
N SER A 308 10.18 -140.42 34.99
CA SER A 308 9.48 -139.13 35.10
C SER A 308 8.90 -138.90 36.53
N PRO A 309 8.48 -137.69 36.98
CA PRO A 309 7.94 -136.60 36.15
C PRO A 309 8.07 -135.15 36.70
N LYS A 310 7.65 -134.20 35.85
CA LYS A 310 6.85 -132.99 36.14
C LYS A 310 7.33 -131.95 37.18
N GLY A 311 7.24 -130.70 36.72
CA GLY A 311 6.61 -129.61 37.48
C GLY A 311 7.42 -128.31 37.40
N SER A 312 7.14 -127.37 36.50
CA SER A 312 6.02 -126.42 36.50
C SER A 312 5.92 -125.55 37.75
N THR A 313 6.47 -124.33 37.66
CA THR A 313 5.99 -123.03 38.21
C THR A 313 6.88 -121.98 37.52
N ASP A 314 6.48 -121.18 36.53
CA ASP A 314 5.36 -120.24 36.43
C ASP A 314 5.32 -119.20 37.58
N PRO A 315 4.75 -118.00 37.38
CA PRO A 315 5.49 -116.81 36.95
C PRO A 315 5.11 -115.58 37.79
N HIS A 316 5.86 -114.47 37.76
CA HIS A 316 5.30 -113.14 38.03
C HIS A 316 6.20 -112.06 37.41
N LYS A 317 5.88 -111.48 36.24
CA LYS A 317 4.89 -110.40 36.01
C LYS A 317 4.90 -109.31 37.10
N SER A 318 5.46 -108.16 36.75
CA SER A 318 4.75 -106.88 36.90
C SER A 318 5.31 -105.83 35.93
N LYS A 319 4.57 -105.65 34.83
CA LYS A 319 4.51 -104.41 34.06
C LYS A 319 3.86 -103.34 34.93
N VAL A 320 4.45 -102.14 34.98
CA VAL A 320 3.71 -100.86 35.07
C VAL A 320 4.55 -99.82 34.29
N LYS A 321 4.31 -99.62 32.99
CA LYS A 321 3.44 -98.58 32.40
C LYS A 321 3.66 -97.16 32.96
N LYS A 322 4.37 -96.37 32.15
CA LYS A 322 4.00 -95.02 31.66
C LYS A 322 3.09 -94.19 32.56
N LYS A 323 3.56 -92.98 32.90
CA LYS A 323 2.72 -91.78 32.77
C LYS A 323 3.54 -90.60 32.24
N VAL A 324 3.17 -90.22 31.03
CA VAL A 324 3.45 -88.93 30.40
C VAL A 324 2.74 -87.85 31.21
N MET A 325 3.41 -86.74 31.51
CA MET A 325 2.75 -85.46 31.66
C MET A 325 3.58 -84.37 31.01
N VAL A 326 2.97 -83.84 29.95
CA VAL A 326 3.21 -82.57 29.30
C VAL A 326 2.96 -81.45 30.31
N THR A 327 3.81 -80.43 30.33
CA THR A 327 3.46 -78.98 30.26
C THR A 327 4.67 -78.11 30.58
N GLY A 328 4.87 -77.08 29.76
CA GLY A 328 5.96 -76.11 29.81
C GLY A 328 6.13 -75.50 28.43
#